data_AF-A0AAV5PBM0-F1
#
_entry.id   AF-A0AAV5PBM0-F1
#
_cell.length_a   1.000
_cell.length_b   1.000
_cell.length_c   1.000
_cell.angle_alpha   90.00
_cell.angle_beta   90.00
_cell.angle_gamma   90.00
#
_symmetry.space_group_name_H-M   'P 1'
#
loop_
_entity.id
_entity.type
_entity.pdbx_description
1 polymer ?
#
loop_
_entity_poly.entity_id
_entity_poly.type
_entity_poly.pdbx_seq_one_letter_code
_entity_poly.pdbx_strand_id
1 'polypeptide(L)'
;MTLRKGGGNTGVTAILPGSDIFKQKMLASGQVINGFGKTTCLVQINELGALETPILMTNTLAVGTCWTALTRYMLDRNPEIGLTTGTVNPVVMECNDGDLNDIRSLPVKESDALTVLALAEGNPPLLEGNVGAGTGMRCLGFKGGIGSASRLLELGGKK
;
A
#
# COMPACT_ATOMS: atom_id res chain seq x y z
N MET A 1 3.55 -7.28 -6.52
CA MET A 1 3.23 -8.71 -6.73
C MET A 1 1.90 -8.84 -7.46
N THR A 2 1.84 -9.57 -8.58
CA THR A 2 0.61 -9.78 -9.38
C THR A 2 0.20 -11.25 -9.28
N LEU A 3 -1.05 -11.52 -8.91
CA LEU A 3 -1.60 -12.86 -8.72
C LEU A 3 -2.65 -13.14 -9.81
N ARG A 4 -2.42 -14.18 -10.62
CA ARG A 4 -3.27 -14.58 -11.77
C ARG A 4 -3.65 -16.07 -11.79
N LYS A 5 -3.69 -16.75 -10.64
CA LYS A 5 -3.94 -18.21 -10.57
C LYS A 5 -5.37 -18.53 -10.12
N GLY A 6 -5.97 -19.54 -10.73
CA GLY A 6 -7.25 -20.12 -10.28
C GLY A 6 -8.45 -19.15 -10.27
N GLY A 7 -8.51 -18.19 -11.20
CA GLY A 7 -9.54 -17.14 -11.20
C GLY A 7 -9.23 -15.93 -10.32
N GLY A 8 -8.13 -15.96 -9.56
CA GLY A 8 -7.62 -14.79 -8.85
C GLY A 8 -7.02 -13.79 -9.84
N ASN A 9 -7.48 -12.54 -9.81
CA ASN A 9 -6.92 -11.42 -10.56
C ASN A 9 -6.70 -10.25 -9.60
N THR A 10 -5.68 -10.35 -8.75
CA THR A 10 -5.41 -9.37 -7.69
C THR A 10 -3.91 -9.19 -7.51
N GLY A 11 -3.49 -8.42 -6.52
CA GLY A 11 -2.11 -8.38 -6.09
C GLY A 11 -1.90 -7.40 -4.95
N VAL A 12 -0.62 -7.08 -4.75
CA VAL A 12 -0.17 -6.08 -3.78
C VAL A 12 0.81 -5.15 -4.48
N THR A 13 0.65 -3.85 -4.25
CA THR A 13 1.60 -2.81 -4.64
C THR A 13 2.15 -2.16 -3.37
N ALA A 14 3.46 -1.89 -3.33
CA ALA A 14 4.09 -1.17 -2.23
C ALA A 14 4.62 0.18 -2.74
N ILE A 15 4.49 1.21 -1.91
CA ILE A 15 5.12 2.52 -2.10
C ILE A 15 6.05 2.73 -0.89
N LEU A 16 7.34 2.90 -1.16
CA LEU A 16 8.37 3.12 -0.15
C LEU A 16 8.87 4.56 -0.27
N PRO A 17 8.48 5.45 0.66
CA PRO A 17 8.92 6.85 0.61
C PRO A 17 10.39 7.03 0.98
N GLY A 18 10.96 6.12 1.76
CA GLY A 18 12.36 6.15 2.22
C GLY A 18 12.78 4.83 2.86
N SER A 19 14.05 4.70 3.24
CA SER A 19 14.65 3.44 3.72
C SER A 19 14.35 3.10 5.18
N ASP A 20 14.30 4.09 6.09
CA ASP A 20 13.97 3.88 7.51
C ASP A 20 12.89 4.86 7.99
N ILE A 21 11.67 4.67 7.47
CA ILE A 21 10.55 5.60 7.68
C ILE A 21 9.99 5.59 9.11
N PHE A 22 10.29 4.58 9.93
CA PHE A 22 9.85 4.58 11.33
C PHE A 22 10.67 5.56 12.16
N LYS A 23 12.00 5.58 11.96
CA LYS A 23 12.91 6.51 12.64
C LYS A 23 12.96 7.86 11.96
N GLN A 24 12.78 7.90 10.64
CA GLN A 24 12.75 9.13 9.83
C GLN A 24 11.36 9.31 9.22
N LYS A 25 10.38 9.63 10.07
CA LYS A 25 8.98 9.82 9.68
C LYS A 25 8.86 10.94 8.66
N MET A 26 7.93 10.76 7.71
CA MET A 26 7.62 11.78 6.71
C MET A 26 6.36 12.53 7.08
N LEU A 27 6.32 13.82 6.77
CA LEU A 27 5.07 14.59 6.87
C LEU A 27 4.04 14.01 5.91
N ALA A 28 2.83 13.77 6.42
CA ALA A 28 1.75 13.18 5.64
C ALA A 28 0.37 13.66 6.12
N SER A 29 -0.62 13.57 5.24
CA SER A 29 -2.03 13.80 5.55
C SER A 29 -2.89 12.88 4.68
N GLY A 30 -4.11 12.58 5.13
CA GLY A 30 -5.08 11.80 4.36
C GLY A 30 -6.44 12.50 4.28
N GLN A 31 -7.02 12.51 3.09
CA GLN A 31 -8.35 13.07 2.84
C GLN A 31 -9.32 12.00 2.35
N VAL A 32 -10.51 11.95 2.96
CA VAL A 32 -11.60 11.06 2.55
C VAL A 32 -12.59 11.86 1.72
N ILE A 33 -12.64 11.60 0.41
CA ILE A 33 -13.68 12.16 -0.48
C ILE A 33 -15.00 11.42 -0.26
N ASN A 34 -14.94 10.08 -0.23
CA ASN A 34 -16.05 9.21 0.12
C ASN A 34 -15.52 8.02 0.94
N GLY A 35 -16.19 7.72 2.06
CA GLY A 35 -15.71 6.76 3.06
C GLY A 35 -16.11 5.30 2.82
N PHE A 36 -16.57 4.92 1.62
CA PHE A 36 -16.92 3.52 1.32
C PHE A 36 -15.68 2.66 1.06
N GLY A 37 -14.72 2.66 1.98
CA GLY A 37 -13.45 1.96 1.87
C GLY A 37 -12.97 1.41 3.21
N LYS A 38 -11.94 0.56 3.19
CA LYS A 38 -11.37 -0.13 4.37
C LYS A 38 -9.91 0.28 4.61
N THR A 39 -9.54 1.49 4.21
CA THR A 39 -8.20 2.04 4.46
C THR A 39 -7.87 2.06 5.94
N THR A 40 -6.68 1.63 6.31
CA THR A 40 -6.20 1.67 7.71
C THR A 40 -5.49 2.97 8.03
N CYS A 41 -5.43 3.30 9.32
CA CYS A 41 -4.40 4.17 9.89
C CYS A 41 -4.46 5.68 9.55
N LEU A 42 -5.47 6.14 8.80
CA LEU A 42 -5.69 7.57 8.52
C LEU A 42 -5.93 8.42 9.78
N VAL A 43 -6.50 7.83 10.84
CA VAL A 43 -6.76 8.55 12.11
C VAL A 43 -5.45 9.07 12.70
N GLN A 44 -4.43 8.22 12.85
CA GLN A 44 -3.14 8.65 13.39
C GLN A 44 -2.35 9.52 12.41
N ILE A 45 -2.48 9.31 11.09
CA ILE A 45 -1.87 10.21 10.10
C ILE A 45 -2.42 11.64 10.28
N ASN A 46 -3.74 11.77 10.42
CA ASN A 46 -4.36 13.09 10.55
C ASN A 46 -4.15 13.73 11.93
N GLU A 47 -3.94 12.93 12.98
CA GLU A 47 -3.61 13.41 14.32
C GLU A 47 -2.16 13.89 14.42
N LEU A 48 -1.20 13.08 13.95
CA LEU A 48 0.23 13.32 14.14
C LEU A 48 0.91 13.97 12.94
N GLY A 49 0.23 14.03 11.79
CA GLY A 49 0.79 14.55 10.54
C GLY A 49 1.95 13.72 10.00
N ALA A 50 2.04 12.44 10.36
CA ALA A 50 3.23 11.62 10.12
C ALA A 50 2.91 10.25 9.49
N LEU A 51 3.68 9.90 8.46
CA LEU A 51 3.77 8.57 7.89
C LEU A 51 5.02 7.87 8.42
N GLU A 52 4.84 6.68 8.99
CA GLU A 52 5.89 5.92 9.68
C GLU A 52 6.07 4.49 9.15
N THR A 53 5.39 4.14 8.06
CA THR A 53 5.52 2.86 7.36
C THR A 53 5.50 3.07 5.84
N PRO A 54 6.00 2.12 5.05
CA PRO A 54 5.58 2.01 3.66
C PRO A 54 4.06 1.96 3.52
N ILE A 55 3.55 2.27 2.33
CA ILE A 55 2.13 2.16 2.02
C ILE A 55 1.93 0.89 1.20
N LEU A 56 1.03 0.01 1.64
CA LEU A 56 0.56 -1.12 0.85
C LEU A 56 -0.79 -0.81 0.21
N MET A 57 -0.97 -1.24 -1.04
CA MET A 57 -2.25 -1.23 -1.74
C MET A 57 -2.61 -2.66 -2.14
N THR A 58 -3.87 -3.06 -1.97
CA THR A 58 -4.37 -4.40 -2.34
C THR A 58 -5.88 -4.39 -2.57
N ASN A 59 -6.54 -5.55 -2.56
CA ASN A 59 -8.00 -5.65 -2.61
C ASN A 59 -8.66 -5.50 -1.23
N THR A 60 -9.96 -5.19 -1.21
CA THR A 60 -10.73 -4.90 0.02
C THR A 60 -10.58 -5.95 1.11
N LEU A 61 -10.67 -7.24 0.77
CA LEU A 61 -10.68 -8.32 1.76
C LEU A 61 -9.26 -8.76 2.17
N ALA A 62 -8.22 -8.23 1.51
CA ALA A 62 -6.82 -8.48 1.82
C ALA A 62 -6.19 -7.40 2.73
N VAL A 63 -6.94 -6.36 3.13
CA VAL A 63 -6.44 -5.29 4.02
C VAL A 63 -5.84 -5.86 5.30
N GLY A 64 -6.57 -6.74 6.00
CA GLY A 64 -6.09 -7.33 7.25
C GLY A 64 -4.81 -8.16 7.06
N THR A 65 -4.73 -8.93 5.98
CA THR A 65 -3.54 -9.72 5.63
C THR A 65 -2.33 -8.81 5.36
N CYS A 66 -2.51 -7.75 4.57
CA CYS A 66 -1.43 -6.80 4.28
C CYS A 66 -1.04 -5.99 5.53
N TRP A 67 -2.00 -5.67 6.40
CA TRP A 67 -1.73 -4.96 7.66
C TRP A 67 -0.85 -5.81 8.59
N THR A 68 -1.16 -7.09 8.74
CA THR A 68 -0.33 -8.02 9.53
C THR A 68 1.07 -8.15 8.93
N ALA A 69 1.16 -8.34 7.61
CA ALA A 69 2.45 -8.45 6.92
C ALA A 69 3.31 -7.18 7.08
N LEU A 70 2.70 -6.00 6.91
CA LEU A 70 3.39 -4.72 7.08
C LEU A 70 3.82 -4.51 8.53
N THR A 71 2.99 -4.89 9.51
CA THR A 71 3.38 -4.88 10.93
C THR A 71 4.62 -5.74 11.15
N ARG A 72 4.63 -6.99 10.67
CA ARG A 72 5.78 -7.89 10.80
C ARG A 72 7.04 -7.31 10.15
N TYR A 73 6.90 -6.75 8.96
CA TYR A 73 7.99 -6.07 8.26
C TYR A 73 8.59 -4.94 9.09
N MET A 74 7.75 -4.13 9.75
CA MET A 74 8.21 -3.03 10.60
C MET A 74 8.86 -3.52 11.90
N LEU A 75 8.30 -4.55 12.55
CA LEU A 75 8.86 -5.15 13.76
C LEU A 75 10.24 -5.79 13.53
N ASP A 76 10.42 -6.46 12.39
CA ASP A 76 11.69 -7.06 11.99
C ASP A 76 12.81 -6.01 11.86
N ARG A 77 12.47 -4.83 11.34
CA ARG A 77 13.42 -3.71 11.13
C ARG A 77 13.62 -2.82 12.35
N ASN A 78 12.69 -2.86 13.30
CA ASN A 78 12.66 -2.00 14.47
C ASN A 78 12.30 -2.83 15.71
N PRO A 79 13.26 -3.61 16.24
CA PRO A 79 13.02 -4.53 17.35
C PRO A 79 12.58 -3.83 18.64
N GLU A 80 12.74 -2.51 18.75
CA GLU A 80 12.27 -1.71 19.87
C GLU A 80 10.74 -1.55 19.94
N ILE A 81 10.03 -1.70 18.81
CA ILE A 81 8.59 -1.43 18.69
C ILE A 81 7.79 -2.35 19.62
N GLY A 82 6.93 -1.75 20.45
CA GLY A 82 6.11 -2.48 21.41
C GLY A 82 6.87 -3.07 22.61
N LEU A 83 8.18 -2.80 22.72
CA LEU A 83 9.02 -3.21 23.85
C LEU A 83 9.56 -1.99 24.61
N THR A 84 10.42 -1.20 23.97
CA THR A 84 11.05 -0.01 24.57
C THR A 84 10.55 1.30 23.98
N THR A 85 9.75 1.24 22.91
CA THR A 85 8.99 2.37 22.35
C THR A 85 7.52 1.97 22.10
N GLY A 86 6.73 2.90 21.58
CA GLY A 86 5.33 2.68 21.22
C GLY A 86 5.12 1.65 20.09
N THR A 87 3.88 1.53 19.64
CA THR A 87 3.50 0.67 18.52
C THR A 87 3.79 1.32 17.17
N VAL A 88 3.40 0.64 16.09
CA VAL A 88 3.48 1.13 14.72
C VAL A 88 2.08 1.28 14.12
N ASN A 89 1.94 2.15 13.12
CA ASN A 89 0.71 2.49 12.41
C ASN A 89 0.78 2.08 10.92
N PRO A 90 0.57 0.79 10.58
CA PRO A 90 0.70 0.27 9.22
C PRO A 90 -0.38 0.80 8.26
N VAL A 91 0.04 1.50 7.20
CA VAL A 91 -0.88 2.08 6.21
C VAL A 91 -1.16 1.10 5.06
N VAL A 92 -2.42 0.67 4.98
CA VAL A 92 -2.92 -0.20 3.91
C VAL A 92 -4.15 0.44 3.28
N MET A 93 -4.12 0.59 1.95
CA MET A 93 -5.22 1.11 1.13
C MET A 93 -5.75 0.00 0.20
N GLU A 94 -6.96 0.18 -0.30
CA GLU A 94 -7.61 -0.87 -1.09
C GLU A 94 -8.59 -0.34 -2.14
N CYS A 95 -8.91 -1.23 -3.08
CA CYS A 95 -10.07 -1.13 -3.95
C CYS A 95 -10.72 -2.52 -4.11
N ASN A 96 -12.01 -2.56 -4.43
CA ASN A 96 -12.72 -3.81 -4.66
C ASN A 96 -12.51 -4.31 -6.09
N ASP A 97 -11.87 -5.47 -6.28
CA ASP A 97 -11.67 -6.13 -7.56
C ASP A 97 -12.61 -7.31 -7.83
N GLY A 98 -13.66 -7.47 -7.02
CA GLY A 98 -14.56 -8.64 -7.04
C GLY A 98 -15.29 -8.91 -8.36
N ASP A 99 -15.33 -7.94 -9.28
CA ASP A 99 -15.87 -8.14 -10.64
C ASP A 99 -14.99 -9.03 -11.51
N LEU A 100 -13.66 -8.96 -11.32
CA LEU A 100 -12.68 -9.68 -12.14
C LEU A 100 -11.85 -10.67 -11.32
N ASN A 101 -11.95 -10.63 -9.98
CA ASN A 101 -11.22 -11.46 -9.04
C ASN A 101 -12.19 -12.27 -8.18
N ASP A 102 -11.87 -13.53 -7.90
CA ASP A 102 -12.50 -14.25 -6.79
C ASP A 102 -11.99 -13.71 -5.44
N ILE A 103 -12.47 -12.53 -5.05
CA ILE A 103 -12.06 -11.83 -3.83
C ILE A 103 -12.38 -12.64 -2.56
N ARG A 104 -13.38 -13.53 -2.63
CA ARG A 104 -13.84 -14.36 -1.51
C ARG A 104 -12.90 -15.52 -1.21
N SER A 105 -12.10 -15.96 -2.19
CA SER A 105 -11.06 -16.98 -1.99
C SER A 105 -9.89 -16.50 -1.12
N LEU A 106 -9.82 -15.19 -0.80
CA LEU A 106 -8.74 -14.55 -0.04
C LEU A 106 -7.35 -14.98 -0.55
N PRO A 107 -7.04 -14.74 -1.84
CA PRO A 107 -5.88 -15.34 -2.48
C PRO A 107 -4.57 -14.68 -2.06
N VAL A 108 -4.59 -13.41 -1.62
CA VAL A 108 -3.43 -12.68 -1.12
C VAL A 108 -2.97 -13.27 0.21
N LYS A 109 -1.66 -13.54 0.34
CA LYS A 109 -1.02 -14.04 1.56
C LYS A 109 -0.02 -13.01 2.09
N GLU A 110 0.37 -13.14 3.37
CA GLU A 110 1.39 -12.27 3.98
C GLU A 110 2.71 -12.30 3.20
N SER A 111 3.09 -13.47 2.66
CA SER A 111 4.29 -13.64 1.83
C SER A 111 4.28 -12.78 0.56
N ASP A 112 3.10 -12.52 -0.03
CA ASP A 112 2.98 -11.68 -1.22
C ASP A 112 3.28 -10.21 -0.89
N ALA A 113 2.79 -9.76 0.27
CA ALA A 113 3.03 -8.42 0.79
C ALA A 113 4.51 -8.22 1.19
N LEU A 114 5.09 -9.18 1.92
CA LEU A 114 6.52 -9.14 2.28
C LEU A 114 7.42 -9.16 1.04
N THR A 115 7.07 -9.97 0.03
CA THR A 115 7.81 -10.04 -1.23
C THR A 115 7.78 -8.70 -1.97
N VAL A 116 6.63 -8.03 -2.06
CA VAL A 116 6.56 -6.73 -2.76
C VAL A 116 7.30 -5.62 -2.00
N LEU A 117 7.33 -5.67 -0.66
CA LEU A 117 8.12 -4.73 0.15
C LEU A 117 9.62 -4.91 -0.13
N ALA A 118 10.13 -6.14 -0.10
CA ALA A 118 11.52 -6.45 -0.43
C ALA A 118 11.89 -6.07 -1.87
N LEU A 119 11.00 -6.32 -2.84
CA LEU A 119 11.22 -5.91 -4.23
C LEU A 119 11.30 -4.38 -4.36
N ALA A 120 10.47 -3.64 -3.63
CA ALA A 120 10.43 -2.19 -3.70
C ALA A 120 11.68 -1.51 -3.11
N GLU A 121 12.38 -2.15 -2.15
CA GLU A 121 13.68 -1.67 -1.65
C GLU A 121 14.73 -1.59 -2.77
N GLY A 122 14.61 -2.43 -3.80
CA GLY A 122 15.47 -2.40 -4.99
C GLY A 122 15.14 -1.27 -5.98
N ASN A 123 14.16 -0.41 -5.68
CA ASN A 123 13.68 0.67 -6.55
C ASN A 123 13.46 0.24 -8.02
N PRO A 124 12.62 -0.79 -8.27
CA PRO A 124 12.40 -1.30 -9.62
C PRO A 124 11.65 -0.26 -10.46
N PRO A 125 11.74 -0.34 -11.80
CA PRO A 125 10.91 0.47 -12.68
C PRO A 125 9.42 0.33 -12.33
N LEU A 126 8.72 1.47 -12.30
CA LEU A 126 7.28 1.46 -12.08
C LEU A 126 6.58 0.81 -13.28
N LEU A 127 5.78 -0.22 -13.00
CA LEU A 127 4.88 -0.83 -13.98
C LEU A 127 3.48 -0.28 -13.78
N GLU A 128 2.77 -0.06 -14.90
CA GLU A 128 1.41 0.46 -14.93
C GLU A 128 0.42 -0.55 -15.55
N GLY A 129 -0.88 -0.30 -15.38
CA GLY A 129 -1.96 -1.14 -15.86
C GLY A 129 -2.27 -2.31 -14.93
N ASN A 130 -2.36 -3.52 -15.51
CA ASN A 130 -2.90 -4.72 -14.85
C ASN A 130 -1.86 -5.44 -13.96
N VAL A 131 -1.25 -4.69 -13.05
CA VAL A 131 -0.16 -5.15 -12.18
C VAL A 131 -0.46 -4.82 -10.72
N GLY A 132 0.12 -5.60 -9.79
CA GLY A 132 0.00 -5.33 -8.37
C GLY A 132 -1.47 -5.28 -7.91
N ALA A 133 -1.80 -4.31 -7.07
CA ALA A 133 -3.16 -4.04 -6.63
C ALA A 133 -4.13 -3.70 -7.79
N GLY A 134 -3.61 -3.22 -8.93
CA GLY A 134 -4.41 -2.84 -10.11
C GLY A 134 -4.88 -4.03 -10.96
N THR A 135 -4.45 -5.25 -10.65
CA THR A 135 -4.63 -6.43 -11.52
C THR A 135 -6.09 -6.66 -11.92
N GLY A 136 -7.03 -6.71 -10.96
CA GLY A 136 -8.46 -6.94 -11.19
C GLY A 136 -9.33 -5.69 -11.22
N MET A 137 -8.72 -4.50 -11.26
CA MET A 137 -9.47 -3.25 -11.14
C MET A 137 -10.19 -2.85 -12.43
N ARG A 138 -11.32 -2.16 -12.28
CA ARG A 138 -12.11 -1.53 -13.34
C ARG A 138 -12.22 -0.03 -13.09
N CYS A 139 -12.31 0.75 -14.16
CA CYS A 139 -12.49 2.20 -14.08
C CYS A 139 -13.38 2.65 -15.25
N LEU A 140 -14.48 3.36 -14.94
CA LEU A 140 -15.42 3.88 -15.95
C LEU A 140 -15.93 2.82 -16.94
N GLY A 141 -16.15 1.59 -16.48
CA GLY A 141 -16.59 0.47 -17.31
C GLY A 141 -15.49 -0.26 -18.07
N PHE A 142 -14.28 0.32 -18.19
CA PHE A 142 -13.11 -0.28 -18.83
C PHE A 142 -12.18 -0.97 -17.82
N LYS A 143 -11.15 -1.65 -18.34
CA LYS A 143 -10.07 -2.18 -17.49
C LYS A 143 -9.32 -1.01 -16.84
N GLY A 144 -9.28 -0.99 -15.51
CA GLY A 144 -8.51 -0.05 -14.71
C GLY A 144 -7.14 -0.62 -14.33
N GLY A 145 -6.45 -0.01 -13.37
CA GLY A 145 -5.16 -0.53 -12.89
C GLY A 145 -4.34 0.50 -12.14
N ILE A 146 -3.05 0.22 -12.01
CA ILE A 146 -2.06 1.19 -11.55
C ILE A 146 -1.84 2.22 -12.66
N GLY A 147 -1.80 3.51 -12.29
CA GLY A 147 -1.41 4.59 -13.20
C GLY A 147 -0.62 5.63 -12.43
N SER A 148 0.35 6.27 -13.08
CA SER A 148 1.19 7.27 -12.45
C SER A 148 1.54 8.40 -13.40
N ALA A 149 1.83 9.57 -12.83
CA ALA A 149 2.31 10.72 -13.55
C ALA A 149 3.00 11.68 -12.57
N SER A 150 3.98 12.43 -13.05
CA SER A 150 4.64 13.51 -12.30
C SER A 150 4.50 14.85 -13.02
N ARG A 151 4.65 15.95 -12.29
CA ARG A 151 4.65 17.33 -12.82
C ARG A 151 5.78 18.11 -12.16
N LEU A 152 6.39 19.02 -12.90
CA LEU A 152 7.35 19.99 -12.39
C LEU A 152 6.67 21.35 -12.27
N LEU A 153 6.94 22.06 -11.18
CA LEU A 153 6.37 23.37 -10.89
C LEU A 153 7.49 24.28 -10.39
N GLU A 154 7.44 25.56 -10.78
CA GLU A 154 8.38 26.55 -10.28
C GLU A 154 7.79 27.29 -9.08
N LEU A 155 8.51 27.29 -7.96
CA LEU A 155 8.11 27.95 -6.72
C LEU A 155 9.23 28.89 -6.25
N GLY A 156 8.92 30.18 -6.13
CA GLY A 156 9.90 31.18 -5.68
C GLY A 156 11.15 31.29 -6.57
N GLY A 157 11.02 31.07 -7.88
CA GLY A 157 12.14 31.12 -8.83
C GLY A 157 13.01 29.87 -8.89
N LYS A 158 12.58 28.77 -8.25
CA LYS A 158 13.26 27.46 -8.31
C LYS A 158 12.32 26.42 -8.92
N LYS A 159 12.83 25.67 -9.89
CA LYS A 159 12.15 24.51 -10.51
C LYS A 159 12.26 23.27 -9.64
#